data_AF-C0P2U4-F1
#
_entry.id   AF-C0P2U4-F1
#
_cell.length_a   1.000
_cell.length_b   1.000
_cell.length_c   1.000
_cell.angle_alpha   90.00
_cell.angle_beta   90.00
_cell.angle_gamma   90.00
#
_symmetry.space_group_name_H-M   'P 1'
#
loop_
_entity.id
_entity.type
_entity.pdbx_description
1 polymer ?
#
loop_
_entity_poly.entity_id
_entity_poly.type
_entity_poly.pdbx_seq_one_letter_code
_entity_poly.pdbx_strand_id
1 'polypeptide(L)'
;MASPRGHRRASVLQKAAALLLLALSCCGCTGAGAGPSAPTPKVPAVIVFGDSTVDTGLRVAYIDVYQNMLDLITDPSTLGLENVEEGCCATGKVEMSYLCNEKSPDTCDDADRYFFWDSFHPTQKVNQFFAKKTLDLCYDQLLL
;
A
#
# COMPACT_ATOMS: atom_id res chain seq x y z
N MET A 1 18.51 7.40 55.64
CA MET A 1 18.07 8.81 55.60
C MET A 1 18.20 9.30 54.16
N ALA A 2 17.11 9.38 53.40
CA ALA A 2 17.11 9.84 52.01
C ALA A 2 16.43 11.22 51.93
N SER A 3 17.10 12.19 51.31
CA SER A 3 16.64 13.58 51.14
C SER A 3 15.64 13.68 49.97
N PRO A 4 14.52 14.43 50.10
CA PRO A 4 13.55 14.53 49.02
C PRO A 4 13.99 15.57 47.96
N ARG A 5 14.07 15.15 46.69
CA ARG A 5 14.28 16.05 45.54
C ARG A 5 13.03 16.91 45.31
N GLY A 6 13.13 18.19 45.63
CA GLY A 6 12.08 19.18 45.34
C GLY A 6 11.89 19.39 43.84
N HIS A 7 10.71 19.06 43.32
CA HIS A 7 10.27 19.46 41.98
C HIS A 7 9.95 20.96 41.97
N ARG A 8 10.84 21.78 41.40
CA ARG A 8 10.52 23.19 41.11
C ARG A 8 9.49 23.24 39.99
N ARG A 9 8.28 23.70 40.32
CA ARG A 9 7.24 23.99 39.33
C ARG A 9 7.71 25.16 38.47
N ALA A 10 8.01 24.91 37.19
CA ALA A 10 8.32 25.96 36.24
C ALA A 10 7.13 26.92 36.11
N SER A 11 7.40 28.23 36.09
CA SER A 11 6.37 29.26 35.99
C SER A 11 5.63 29.17 34.66
N VAL A 12 4.37 29.64 34.63
CA VAL A 12 3.54 29.66 33.42
C VAL A 12 4.23 30.41 32.28
N LEU A 13 4.99 31.46 32.60
CA LEU A 13 5.82 32.21 31.66
C LEU A 13 6.90 31.35 31.00
N GLN A 14 7.52 30.45 31.76
CA GLN A 14 8.62 29.60 31.28
C GLN A 14 8.10 28.45 30.38
N LYS A 15 6.87 27.98 30.63
CA LYS A 15 6.16 27.07 29.73
C LYS A 15 5.67 27.76 28.46
N ALA A 16 5.18 29.00 28.56
CA ALA A 16 4.73 29.78 27.40
C ALA A 16 5.89 30.16 26.47
N ALA A 17 7.05 30.52 27.02
CA ALA A 17 8.26 30.80 26.25
C ALA A 17 8.77 29.56 25.47
N ALA A 18 8.70 28.38 26.07
CA ALA A 18 9.06 27.12 25.40
C ALA A 18 8.09 26.78 24.25
N LEU A 19 6.80 27.07 24.40
CA LEU A 19 5.79 26.83 23.37
C LEU A 19 5.94 27.79 22.18
N LEU A 20 6.31 29.05 22.44
CA LEU A 20 6.53 30.07 21.40
C LEU A 20 7.80 29.79 20.59
N LEU A 21 8.85 29.26 21.22
CA LEU A 21 10.08 28.84 20.53
C LEU A 21 9.86 27.58 19.66
N LEU A 22 8.99 26.65 20.06
CA LEU A 22 8.64 25.48 19.24
C LEU A 22 7.86 25.88 17.98
N ALA A 23 6.95 26.85 18.09
CA ALA A 23 6.13 27.31 16.96
C ALA A 23 6.96 28.01 15.86
N LEU A 24 8.03 28.71 16.23
CA LEU A 24 8.93 29.34 15.25
C LEU A 24 9.77 28.33 14.45
N SER A 25 9.92 27.09 14.93
CA SER A 25 10.66 26.03 14.23
C SER A 25 9.86 25.39 13.08
N CYS A 26 8.53 25.57 13.03
CA CYS A 26 7.68 24.89 12.03
C CYS A 26 7.49 25.68 10.72
N CYS A 27 7.97 26.93 10.62
CA CYS A 27 7.70 27.78 9.46
C CYS A 27 8.82 27.77 8.39
N GLY A 28 9.79 26.85 8.50
CA GLY A 28 11.05 26.88 7.75
C GLY A 28 11.26 25.85 6.63
N CYS A 29 10.21 25.19 6.10
CA CYS A 29 10.38 24.25 4.98
C CYS A 29 9.34 24.48 3.87
N THR A 30 9.46 25.60 3.14
CA THR A 30 8.91 25.67 1.78
C THR A 30 9.88 24.97 0.83
N GLY A 31 9.84 23.63 0.83
CA GLY A 31 10.41 22.82 -0.25
C GLY A 31 9.35 22.66 -1.33
N ALA A 32 9.51 23.36 -2.45
CA ALA A 32 8.79 23.03 -3.67
C ALA A 32 9.28 21.66 -4.16
N GLY A 33 8.62 20.59 -3.72
CA GLY A 33 8.83 19.26 -4.24
C GLY A 33 8.23 19.18 -5.64
N ALA A 34 9.06 19.13 -6.67
CA ALA A 34 8.68 18.57 -7.95
C ALA A 34 8.16 17.15 -7.67
N GLY A 35 6.88 16.90 -7.98
CA GLY A 35 6.29 15.57 -7.79
C GLY A 35 7.12 14.51 -8.53
N PRO A 36 7.28 13.31 -7.98
CA PRO A 36 8.00 12.24 -8.67
C PRO A 36 7.30 11.98 -10.00
N SER A 37 8.04 12.12 -11.11
CA SER A 37 7.63 11.57 -12.38
C SER A 37 7.42 10.07 -12.19
N ALA A 38 6.20 9.59 -12.43
CA ALA A 38 5.84 8.18 -12.27
C ALA A 38 6.88 7.28 -12.97
N PRO A 39 7.42 6.25 -12.29
CA PRO A 39 8.38 5.34 -12.90
C PRO A 39 7.76 4.68 -14.12
N THR A 40 8.41 4.77 -15.29
CA THR A 40 8.02 3.95 -16.44
C THR A 40 8.32 2.49 -16.14
N PRO A 41 7.33 1.59 -16.16
CA PRO A 41 7.50 0.17 -15.86
C PRO A 41 8.44 -0.48 -16.88
N LYS A 42 9.46 -1.19 -16.39
CA LYS A 42 10.49 -1.84 -17.22
C LYS A 42 9.98 -3.09 -17.95
N VAL A 43 8.86 -3.65 -17.50
CA VAL A 43 8.19 -4.79 -18.15
C VAL A 43 6.67 -4.55 -18.12
N PRO A 44 6.07 -4.16 -19.24
CA PRO A 44 4.63 -4.00 -19.29
C PRO A 44 3.92 -5.35 -19.26
N ALA A 45 3.07 -5.60 -18.26
CA ALA A 45 2.03 -6.61 -18.33
C ALA A 45 0.97 -6.20 -19.39
N VAL A 46 0.97 -6.90 -20.52
CA VAL A 46 0.02 -6.66 -21.62
C VAL A 46 -1.07 -7.72 -21.58
N ILE A 47 -2.32 -7.31 -21.33
CA ILE A 47 -3.47 -8.21 -21.45
C ILE A 47 -4.00 -8.08 -22.89
N VAL A 48 -3.77 -9.10 -23.70
CA VAL A 48 -4.24 -9.15 -25.08
C VAL A 48 -5.55 -9.92 -25.12
N PHE A 49 -6.65 -9.24 -25.43
CA PHE A 49 -7.91 -9.88 -25.76
C PHE A 49 -7.98 -10.08 -27.28
N GLY A 50 -7.79 -11.32 -27.73
CA GLY A 50 -7.78 -11.69 -29.14
C GLY A 50 -7.16 -13.07 -29.33
N ASP A 51 -7.53 -13.78 -30.39
CA ASP A 51 -6.97 -15.09 -30.73
C ASP A 51 -5.61 -14.98 -31.46
N SER A 52 -5.15 -13.76 -31.78
CA SER A 52 -3.86 -13.52 -32.43
C SER A 52 -3.25 -12.16 -32.08
N THR A 53 -2.00 -12.18 -31.63
CA THR A 53 -1.18 -10.97 -31.37
C THR A 53 -0.73 -10.24 -32.63
N VAL A 54 -1.06 -10.78 -33.81
CA VAL A 54 -0.65 -10.28 -35.14
C VAL A 54 -1.83 -9.80 -35.99
N ASP A 55 -3.04 -9.73 -35.42
CA ASP A 55 -4.20 -9.30 -36.19
C ASP A 55 -4.19 -7.77 -36.41
N THR A 56 -4.46 -7.35 -37.65
CA THR A 56 -4.53 -5.92 -37.98
C THR A 56 -5.79 -5.34 -37.36
N GLY A 57 -5.65 -4.37 -36.47
CA GLY A 57 -6.77 -3.81 -35.71
C GLY A 57 -6.85 -4.30 -34.26
N LEU A 58 -5.83 -5.03 -33.77
CA LEU A 58 -5.71 -5.37 -32.36
C LEU A 58 -5.75 -4.12 -31.48
N ARG A 59 -6.58 -4.16 -30.44
CA ARG A 59 -6.71 -3.10 -29.45
C ARG A 59 -6.16 -3.60 -28.13
N VAL A 60 -5.12 -2.93 -27.65
CA VAL A 60 -4.34 -3.38 -26.49
C VAL A 60 -4.57 -2.41 -25.33
N ALA A 61 -5.08 -2.94 -24.22
CA ALA A 61 -5.06 -2.26 -22.93
C ALA A 61 -3.79 -2.64 -22.16
N TYR A 62 -3.16 -1.64 -21.57
CA TYR A 62 -2.00 -1.81 -20.72
C TYR A 62 -2.35 -1.48 -19.27
N ILE A 63 -2.15 -2.44 -18.37
CA ILE A 63 -2.29 -2.24 -16.93
C ILE A 63 -0.92 -2.44 -16.26
N ASP A 64 -0.44 -1.38 -15.61
CA ASP A 64 0.83 -1.42 -14.88
C ASP A 64 0.66 -2.12 -13.52
N VAL A 65 0.59 -3.44 -13.54
CA VAL A 65 0.38 -4.24 -12.32
C VAL A 65 1.45 -3.94 -11.28
N TYR A 66 2.71 -3.77 -11.69
CA TYR A 66 3.81 -3.51 -10.77
C TYR A 66 3.62 -2.20 -10.00
N GLN A 67 3.40 -1.08 -10.71
CA GLN A 67 3.20 0.21 -10.04
C GLN A 67 1.94 0.20 -9.18
N ASN A 68 0.87 -0.44 -9.66
CA ASN A 68 -0.36 -0.60 -8.87
C ASN A 68 -0.14 -1.39 -7.57
N MET A 69 0.61 -2.50 -7.60
CA MET A 69 0.95 -3.24 -6.40
C MET A 69 1.84 -2.41 -5.47
N LEU A 70 2.84 -1.72 -6.04
CA LEU A 70 3.73 -0.85 -5.27
C LEU A 70 2.96 0.28 -4.57
N ASP A 71 2.02 0.93 -5.26
CA ASP A 71 1.18 1.98 -4.69
C ASP A 71 0.39 1.46 -3.49
N LEU A 72 -0.24 0.28 -3.61
CA LEU A 72 -0.98 -0.36 -2.52
C LEU A 72 -0.10 -0.81 -1.34
N ILE A 73 1.15 -1.21 -1.61
CA ILE A 73 2.10 -1.59 -0.56
C ILE A 73 2.63 -0.35 0.16
N THR A 74 2.89 0.75 -0.56
CA THR A 74 3.42 1.99 0.02
C THR A 74 2.35 2.85 0.70
N ASP A 75 1.10 2.78 0.24
CA ASP A 75 -0.05 3.42 0.86
C ASP A 75 -1.22 2.44 1.01
N PRO A 76 -1.14 1.51 1.97
CA PRO A 76 -2.18 0.49 2.21
C PRO A 76 -3.53 1.08 2.61
N SER A 77 -3.56 2.33 3.08
CA SER A 77 -4.78 3.02 3.49
C SER A 77 -5.76 3.22 2.33
N THR A 78 -5.27 3.28 1.09
CA THR A 78 -6.07 3.41 -0.14
C THR A 78 -7.10 2.30 -0.31
N LEU A 79 -6.78 1.09 0.14
CA LEU A 79 -7.71 -0.05 0.17
C LEU A 79 -8.12 -0.43 1.60
N GLY A 80 -7.74 0.35 2.61
CA GLY A 80 -7.96 -0.01 4.01
C GLY A 80 -7.29 -1.33 4.38
N LEU A 81 -6.09 -1.58 3.85
CA LEU A 81 -5.24 -2.69 4.25
C LEU A 81 -4.45 -2.30 5.51
N GLU A 82 -4.11 -3.29 6.31
CA GLU A 82 -3.34 -3.12 7.54
C GLU A 82 -2.00 -3.86 7.52
N ASN A 83 -1.91 -4.97 6.77
CA ASN A 83 -0.68 -5.72 6.61
C ASN A 83 -0.36 -5.96 5.13
N VAL A 84 0.84 -5.57 4.71
CA VAL A 84 1.36 -5.74 3.34
C VAL A 84 2.66 -6.54 3.31
N GLU A 85 3.14 -7.01 4.45
CA GLU A 85 4.44 -7.66 4.61
C GLU A 85 4.30 -9.17 4.81
N GLU A 86 3.20 -9.61 5.42
CA GLU A 86 2.91 -11.00 5.75
C GLU A 86 1.63 -11.47 5.04
N GLY A 87 1.56 -12.76 4.74
CA GLY A 87 0.32 -13.39 4.24
C GLY A 87 -0.71 -13.59 5.35
N CYS A 88 -2.00 -13.51 5.02
CA CYS A 88 -3.08 -13.87 5.95
C CYS A 88 -2.96 -15.33 6.41
N CYS A 89 -2.63 -16.24 5.50
CA CYS A 89 -2.19 -17.59 5.82
C CYS A 89 -0.66 -17.63 5.87
N ALA A 90 -0.09 -17.07 6.93
CA ALA A 90 1.34 -17.17 7.18
C ALA A 90 1.63 -17.18 8.68
N THR A 91 2.52 -18.08 9.07
CA THR A 91 3.16 -18.05 10.40
C THR A 91 4.36 -17.09 10.45
N GLY A 92 4.61 -16.34 9.36
CA GLY A 92 5.87 -15.65 9.10
C GLY A 92 7.00 -16.55 8.52
N LYS A 93 6.66 -17.76 8.04
CA LYS A 93 7.58 -18.72 7.37
C LYS A 93 7.23 -18.89 5.88
N VAL A 94 7.99 -19.71 5.16
CA VAL A 94 7.69 -20.09 3.76
C VAL A 94 6.43 -20.96 3.74
N GLU A 95 5.28 -20.34 3.51
CA GLU A 95 3.99 -21.02 3.32
C GLU A 95 3.50 -20.76 1.88
N MET A 96 3.19 -21.85 1.16
CA MET A 96 2.81 -21.82 -0.25
C MET A 96 1.38 -22.31 -0.45
N SER A 97 0.52 -21.48 -1.05
CA SER A 97 -0.80 -21.76 -1.64
C SER A 97 -1.49 -23.04 -1.22
N TYR A 98 -1.10 -24.21 -1.77
CA TYR A 98 -1.76 -25.49 -1.49
C TYR A 98 -1.76 -25.88 0.01
N LEU A 99 -0.79 -25.40 0.78
CA LEU A 99 -0.71 -25.61 2.22
C LEU A 99 -1.59 -24.63 3.01
N CYS A 100 -2.16 -23.64 2.34
CA CYS A 100 -2.93 -22.56 2.91
C CYS A 100 -4.43 -22.67 2.62
N ASN A 101 -5.21 -22.80 3.68
CA ASN A 101 -6.66 -22.71 3.67
C ASN A 101 -7.14 -22.11 5.00
N GLU A 102 -8.43 -21.80 5.10
CA GLU A 102 -9.05 -21.19 6.29
C GLU A 102 -8.82 -21.99 7.60
N LYS A 103 -8.56 -23.30 7.51
CA LYS A 103 -8.32 -24.16 8.68
C LYS A 103 -6.83 -24.35 8.98
N SER A 104 -5.94 -23.76 8.18
CA SER A 104 -4.51 -23.79 8.45
C SER A 104 -4.24 -23.03 9.75
N PRO A 105 -3.37 -23.55 10.64
CA PRO A 105 -2.97 -22.85 11.85
C PRO A 105 -2.47 -21.44 11.52
N ASP A 106 -2.77 -20.49 12.40
CA ASP A 106 -2.33 -19.10 12.29
C ASP A 106 -2.83 -18.37 11.02
N THR A 107 -3.90 -18.87 10.39
CA THR A 107 -4.62 -18.11 9.37
C THR A 107 -5.37 -16.95 10.03
N CYS A 108 -5.29 -15.76 9.43
CA CYS A 108 -5.94 -14.57 9.94
C CYS A 108 -7.48 -14.66 9.91
N ASP A 109 -8.15 -13.97 10.83
CA ASP A 109 -9.63 -13.95 10.89
C ASP A 109 -10.27 -13.15 9.75
N ASP A 110 -9.54 -12.17 9.20
CA ASP A 110 -10.05 -11.25 8.18
C ASP A 110 -9.00 -10.96 7.11
N ALA A 111 -9.12 -11.66 5.98
CA ALA A 111 -8.22 -11.53 4.83
C ALA A 111 -8.36 -10.16 4.13
N ASP A 112 -9.43 -9.41 4.35
CA ASP A 112 -9.62 -8.09 3.72
C ASP A 112 -8.69 -7.02 4.31
N ARG A 113 -8.05 -7.32 5.44
CA ARG A 113 -7.04 -6.45 6.08
C ARG A 113 -5.63 -6.73 5.57
N TYR A 114 -5.43 -7.78 4.77
CA TYR A 114 -4.13 -8.22 4.28
C TYR A 114 -3.99 -8.00 2.77
N PHE A 115 -2.79 -7.62 2.33
CA PHE A 115 -2.47 -7.59 0.91
C PHE A 115 -2.28 -8.99 0.36
N PHE A 116 -1.53 -9.83 1.07
CA PHE A 116 -1.16 -11.17 0.65
C PHE A 116 -2.03 -12.24 1.33
N TRP A 117 -2.45 -13.25 0.58
CA TRP A 117 -3.08 -14.45 1.12
C TRP A 117 -2.03 -15.42 1.65
N ASP A 118 -0.96 -15.67 0.89
CA ASP A 118 0.19 -16.49 1.27
C ASP A 118 1.50 -15.73 0.98
N SER A 119 2.64 -16.40 0.82
CA SER A 119 3.92 -15.72 0.57
C SER A 119 4.05 -15.02 -0.82
N PHE A 120 3.09 -15.14 -1.74
CA PHE A 120 3.19 -14.57 -3.09
C PHE A 120 1.86 -14.13 -3.71
N HIS A 121 0.75 -14.77 -3.37
CA HIS A 121 -0.55 -14.45 -3.93
C HIS A 121 -1.25 -13.31 -3.17
N PRO A 122 -1.85 -12.34 -3.87
CA PRO A 122 -2.70 -11.34 -3.25
C PRO A 122 -4.01 -11.93 -2.69
N THR A 123 -4.62 -11.26 -1.72
CA THR A 123 -5.94 -11.62 -1.19
C THR A 123 -7.06 -11.39 -2.21
N GLN A 124 -8.25 -11.92 -1.92
CA GLN A 124 -9.42 -11.71 -2.77
C GLN A 124 -9.72 -10.22 -2.99
N LYS A 125 -9.62 -9.39 -1.94
CA LYS A 125 -9.84 -7.94 -2.02
C LYS A 125 -8.89 -7.26 -3.01
N VAL A 126 -7.61 -7.60 -2.96
CA VAL A 126 -6.61 -7.05 -3.90
C VAL A 126 -6.88 -7.54 -5.32
N ASN A 127 -7.24 -8.81 -5.50
CA ASN A 127 -7.62 -9.33 -6.82
C ASN A 127 -8.88 -8.64 -7.39
N GLN A 128 -9.89 -8.36 -6.56
CA GLN A 128 -11.09 -7.62 -6.96
C GLN A 128 -10.75 -6.19 -7.39
N PHE A 129 -9.81 -5.53 -6.72
CA PHE A 129 -9.30 -4.23 -7.15
C PHE A 129 -8.69 -4.28 -8.55
N PHE A 130 -7.81 -5.25 -8.83
CA PHE A 130 -7.21 -5.41 -10.17
C PHE A 130 -8.23 -5.77 -11.24
N ALA A 131 -9.20 -6.62 -10.92
CA ALA A 131 -10.29 -6.96 -11.84
C ALA A 131 -11.13 -5.71 -12.19
N LYS A 132 -11.51 -4.91 -11.18
CA LYS A 132 -12.24 -3.66 -11.40
C LYS A 132 -11.42 -2.69 -12.24
N LYS A 133 -10.15 -2.48 -11.89
CA LYS A 133 -9.25 -1.56 -12.61
C LYS A 133 -9.07 -1.97 -14.08
N THR A 134 -9.01 -3.27 -14.34
CA THR A 134 -8.94 -3.81 -15.71
C THR A 134 -10.24 -3.55 -16.48
N LEU A 135 -11.40 -3.80 -15.86
CA LEU A 135 -12.69 -3.53 -16.50
C LEU A 135 -12.89 -2.04 -16.80
N ASP A 136 -12.58 -1.16 -15.84
CA ASP A 136 -12.67 0.29 -16.02
C ASP A 136 -11.79 0.74 -17.21
N LEU A 137 -10.54 0.25 -17.27
CA LEU A 137 -9.62 0.53 -18.38
C LEU A 137 -10.17 0.07 -19.73
N CYS A 138 -10.77 -1.12 -19.78
CA CYS A 138 -11.37 -1.64 -21.00
C CYS A 138 -12.56 -0.79 -21.47
N TYR A 139 -13.42 -0.34 -20.57
CA TYR A 139 -14.54 0.55 -20.90
C TYR A 139 -14.05 1.93 -21.37
N ASP A 140 -13.07 2.53 -20.70
CA ASP A 140 -12.54 3.85 -21.03
C ASP A 140 -11.83 3.85 -22.40
N GLN A 141 -11.14 2.76 -22.72
CA GLN A 141 -10.49 2.57 -24.03
C GLN A 141 -11.45 2.03 -25.09
N LEU A 142 -12.76 1.95 -24.78
CA LEU A 142 -13.84 1.43 -25.62
C LEU A 142 -13.60 -0.02 -26.12
N LEU A 143 -12.73 -0.79 -25.46
CA LEU A 143 -12.35 -2.16 -25.85
C LEU A 143 -13.51 -3.15 -25.72
N LEU A 144 -14.55 -2.76 -24.97
CA LEU A 144 -15.80 -3.45 -24.73
C LEU A 144 -16.98 -2.54 -25.12
#